data_AF-A0ABD5UBX8-F1
#
_entry.id   AF-A0ABD5UBX8-F1
#
_cell.length_a   1.000
_cell.length_b   1.000
_cell.length_c   1.000
_cell.angle_alpha   90.00
_cell.angle_beta   90.00
_cell.angle_gamma   90.00
#
_symmetry.space_group_name_H-M   'P 1'
#
loop_
_entity.id
_entity.type
_entity.pdbx_description
1 polymer ?
#
loop_
_entity_poly.entity_id
_entity_poly.type
_entity_poly.pdbx_seq_one_letter_code
_entity_poly.pdbx_strand_id
1 'polypeptide(L)'
;SGTAYEDTVDHLSESEREVTGLVFALAGYLVHEVYEKCPFMLLDSLEAIDADRIAHLVSYMAEYAPFLVVALLPEDARALDDSYTRVTEI
;
A
#
# COMPACT_ATOMS: atom_id res chain seq x y z
N SER A 1 -14.52 -23.45 23.36
CA SER A 1 -15.38 -22.30 23.04
C SER A 1 -14.49 -21.17 22.59
N GLY A 2 -14.50 -20.85 21.29
CA GLY A 2 -13.71 -19.74 20.75
C GLY A 2 -14.46 -18.44 21.01
N THR A 3 -13.89 -17.57 21.82
CA THR A 3 -14.38 -16.19 21.97
C THR A 3 -13.96 -15.43 20.72
N ALA A 4 -14.91 -15.16 19.82
CA ALA A 4 -14.73 -14.15 18.80
C ALA A 4 -14.89 -12.80 19.50
N TYR A 5 -13.81 -12.02 19.58
CA TYR A 5 -13.86 -10.64 20.06
C TYR A 5 -14.33 -9.79 18.88
N GLU A 6 -15.54 -9.24 18.99
CA GLU A 6 -16.06 -8.29 18.02
C GLU A 6 -15.41 -6.94 18.34
N ASP A 7 -14.50 -6.51 17.47
CA ASP A 7 -13.76 -5.26 17.63
C ASP A 7 -14.16 -4.27 16.53
N THR A 8 -14.11 -2.98 16.83
CA THR A 8 -14.45 -1.92 15.86
C THR A 8 -13.20 -1.42 15.14
N VAL A 9 -13.36 -0.97 13.89
CA VAL A 9 -12.26 -0.34 13.10
C VAL A 9 -11.62 0.84 13.86
N ASP A 10 -12.38 1.50 14.74
CA ASP A 10 -11.92 2.61 15.58
C ASP A 10 -10.86 2.20 16.62
N HIS A 11 -10.72 0.91 16.93
CA HIS A 11 -9.71 0.40 17.86
C HIS A 11 -8.42 -0.05 17.16
N LEU A 12 -8.38 -0.05 15.83
CA LEU A 12 -7.15 -0.31 15.08
C LEU A 12 -6.15 0.83 15.30
N SER A 13 -4.87 0.47 15.33
CA SER A 13 -3.80 1.46 15.18
C SER A 13 -3.89 2.13 13.82
N GLU A 14 -3.24 3.29 13.70
CA GLU A 14 -3.22 4.05 12.44
C GLU A 14 -2.67 3.22 11.27
N SER A 15 -1.57 2.50 11.52
CA SER A 15 -0.93 1.63 10.54
C SER A 15 -1.82 0.46 10.09
N GLU A 16 -2.53 -0.17 11.03
CA GLU A 16 -3.46 -1.26 10.70
C GLU A 16 -4.64 -0.77 9.87
N ARG A 17 -5.18 0.40 10.22
CA ARG A 17 -6.28 1.02 9.48
C ARG A 17 -5.84 1.41 8.08
N GLU A 18 -4.63 1.95 7.94
CA GLU A 18 -4.07 2.33 6.66
C GLU A 18 -3.83 1.10 5.76
N VAL A 19 -3.15 0.07 6.27
CA VAL A 19 -2.93 -1.18 5.52
C VAL A 19 -4.26 -1.82 5.10
N THR A 20 -5.24 -1.86 6.00
CA THR A 20 -6.57 -2.40 5.70
C THR A 20 -7.25 -1.59 4.60
N GLY A 21 -7.17 -0.26 4.66
CA GLY A 21 -7.71 0.63 3.63
C GLY A 21 -7.05 0.42 2.26
N LEU A 22 -5.73 0.26 2.22
CA LEU A 22 -4.97 0.01 0.99
C LEU A 22 -5.32 -1.34 0.36
N VAL A 23 -5.43 -2.40 1.15
CA VAL A 23 -5.86 -3.72 0.67
C VAL A 23 -7.30 -3.68 0.16
N PHE A 24 -8.19 -2.99 0.87
CA PHE A 24 -9.58 -2.82 0.44
C PHE A 24 -9.68 -2.03 -0.88
N ALA A 25 -8.90 -0.96 -1.03
CA ALA A 25 -8.82 -0.18 -2.25
C ALA A 25 -8.30 -1.02 -3.44
N LEU A 26 -7.27 -1.83 -3.22
CA LEU A 26 -6.76 -2.75 -4.26
C LEU A 26 -7.83 -3.78 -4.66
N ALA A 27 -8.54 -4.36 -3.70
CA ALA A 27 -9.62 -5.29 -4.00
C ALA A 27 -10.70 -4.64 -4.88
N GLY A 28 -11.09 -3.39 -4.58
CA GLY A 28 -12.00 -2.61 -5.41
C GLY A 28 -11.43 -2.32 -6.80
N TYR A 29 -10.14 -1.94 -6.89
CA TYR A 29 -9.44 -1.68 -8.14
C TYR A 29 -9.47 -2.91 -9.08
N LEU A 30 -9.28 -4.10 -8.52
CA LEU A 30 -9.28 -5.36 -9.26
C LEU A 30 -10.70 -5.84 -9.62
N VAL A 31 -11.62 -5.87 -8.65
CA VAL A 31 -12.99 -6.37 -8.86
C VAL A 31 -13.76 -5.54 -9.90
N HIS A 32 -13.49 -4.24 -9.94
CA HIS A 32 -14.12 -3.33 -10.90
C HIS A 32 -13.28 -3.09 -12.15
N GLU A 33 -12.21 -3.86 -12.37
CA GLU A 33 -11.34 -3.80 -13.55
C GLU A 33 -10.87 -2.36 -13.86
N VAL A 34 -10.59 -1.58 -12.81
CA VAL A 34 -10.27 -0.15 -12.94
C VAL A 34 -8.99 0.05 -13.76
N TYR A 35 -8.08 -0.93 -13.72
CA TYR A 35 -6.87 -0.97 -14.55
C TYR A 35 -7.13 -0.87 -16.06
N GLU A 36 -8.33 -1.23 -16.55
CA GLU A 36 -8.67 -1.07 -17.97
C GLU A 36 -8.84 0.39 -18.41
N LYS A 37 -9.19 1.28 -17.47
CA LYS A 37 -9.41 2.71 -17.73
C LYS A 37 -8.33 3.58 -17.12
N CYS A 38 -7.81 3.18 -15.97
CA CYS A 38 -6.77 3.87 -15.23
C CYS A 38 -5.69 2.85 -14.82
N PRO A 39 -4.66 2.64 -15.67
CA PRO A 39 -3.61 1.66 -15.39
C PRO A 39 -2.58 2.16 -14.35
N PHE A 40 -2.76 3.37 -13.82
CA PHE A 40 -1.89 3.98 -12.83
C PHE A 40 -2.51 3.90 -11.44
N MET A 41 -1.68 3.56 -10.45
CA MET A 41 -1.98 3.64 -9.03
C MET A 41 -0.91 4.49 -8.35
N LEU A 42 -1.32 5.57 -7.68
CA LEU A 42 -0.45 6.40 -6.86
C LEU A 42 -0.74 6.11 -5.39
N LEU A 43 0.27 5.69 -4.65
CA LEU A 43 0.25 5.59 -3.21
C LEU A 43 1.03 6.77 -2.63
N ASP A 44 0.40 7.48 -1.72
CA ASP A 44 0.98 8.64 -1.05
C ASP A 44 0.79 8.51 0.46
N SER A 45 1.67 9.15 1.22
CA SER A 45 1.57 9.31 2.67
C SER A 45 1.57 8.00 3.49
N LEU A 46 2.46 7.05 3.16
CA LEU A 46 2.60 5.76 3.88
C LEU A 46 3.32 5.85 5.24
N GLU A 47 3.29 7.02 5.89
CA GLU A 47 4.13 7.37 7.05
C GLU A 47 3.77 6.61 8.34
N ALA A 48 2.54 6.08 8.45
CA ALA A 48 2.16 5.30 9.63
C ALA A 48 2.71 3.86 9.60
N ILE A 49 3.22 3.42 8.45
CA ILE A 49 3.77 2.07 8.23
C ILE A 49 5.29 2.16 8.26
N ASP A 50 5.97 1.22 8.92
CA ASP A 50 7.44 1.16 8.84
C ASP A 50 7.93 0.63 7.49
N ALA A 51 9.17 1.01 7.17
CA ALA A 51 9.85 0.71 5.92
C ALA A 51 9.78 -0.76 5.46
N ASP A 52 9.96 -1.73 6.36
CA ASP A 52 9.93 -3.16 6.00
C ASP A 52 8.51 -3.59 5.56
N ARG A 53 7.49 -3.11 6.26
CA ARG A 53 6.09 -3.36 5.89
C ARG A 53 5.71 -2.61 4.61
N ILE A 54 6.19 -1.39 4.39
CA ILE A 54 6.03 -0.66 3.12
C ILE A 54 6.62 -1.47 1.97
N ALA A 55 7.86 -1.96 2.11
CA ALA A 55 8.54 -2.72 1.06
C ALA A 55 7.74 -3.98 0.65
N HIS A 56 7.21 -4.71 1.63
CA HIS A 56 6.33 -5.86 1.38
C HIS A 56 5.02 -5.47 0.70
N LEU A 57 4.39 -4.38 1.16
CA LEU A 57 3.14 -3.89 0.58
C LEU A 57 3.33 -3.44 -0.87
N VAL A 58 4.36 -2.63 -1.16
CA VAL A 58 4.67 -2.17 -2.51
C VAL A 58 4.94 -3.35 -3.43
N SER A 59 5.74 -4.31 -2.98
CA SER A 59 6.04 -5.51 -3.78
C SER A 59 4.78 -6.31 -4.09
N TYR A 60 3.88 -6.46 -3.11
CA TYR A 60 2.60 -7.12 -3.33
C TYR A 60 1.71 -6.35 -4.31
N MET A 61 1.53 -5.04 -4.13
CA MET A 61 0.65 -4.22 -4.98
C MET A 61 1.18 -4.11 -6.42
N ALA A 62 2.50 -4.12 -6.61
CA ALA A 62 3.14 -4.08 -7.93
C ALA A 62 2.80 -5.28 -8.82
N GLU A 63 2.38 -6.41 -8.24
CA GLU A 63 1.92 -7.58 -9.00
C GLU A 63 0.56 -7.34 -9.70
N TYR A 64 -0.20 -6.34 -9.25
CA TYR A 64 -1.59 -6.12 -9.64
C TYR A 64 -1.83 -4.80 -10.39
N ALA A 65 -0.98 -3.80 -10.19
CA ALA A 65 -1.09 -2.50 -10.84
C ALA A 65 -0.11 -2.40 -12.02
N PRO A 66 -0.57 -2.12 -13.26
CA PRO A 66 0.32 -1.98 -14.41
C PRO A 66 1.39 -0.90 -14.23
N PHE A 67 1.03 0.21 -13.58
CA PHE A 67 1.95 1.27 -13.17
C PHE A 67 1.68 1.65 -11.72
N LEU A 68 2.61 1.32 -10.83
CA LEU A 68 2.58 1.71 -9.42
C LEU A 68 3.58 2.84 -9.17
N VAL A 69 3.10 3.96 -8.66
CA VAL A 69 3.91 5.10 -8.22
C VAL A 69 3.72 5.24 -6.72
N VAL A 70 4.81 5.39 -5.98
CA VAL A 70 4.78 5.50 -4.51
C VAL A 70 5.58 6.71 -4.09
N ALA A 71 4.98 7.61 -3.33
CA ALA A 71 5.68 8.70 -2.67
C ALA A 71 6.17 8.22 -1.30
N LEU A 72 7.49 8.25 -1.10
CA LEU A 72 8.15 7.78 0.11
C LEU A 72 9.18 8.79 0.59
N LEU A 73 9.35 8.86 1.91
CA LEU A 73 10.52 9.50 2.50
C LEU A 73 11.79 8.70 2.17
N PRO A 74 12.97 9.34 2.11
CA PRO A 74 14.22 8.64 1.77
C PRO A 74 14.59 7.47 2.69
N GLU A 75 14.16 7.49 3.95
CA GLU A 75 14.29 6.40 4.91
C GLU A 75 13.50 5.15 4.53
N ASP A 76 12.24 5.30 4.13
CA ASP A 76 11.39 4.16 3.77
C ASP A 76 11.75 3.62 2.40
N ALA A 77 12.08 4.52 1.47
CA ALA A 77 12.52 4.16 0.13
C ALA A 77 13.78 3.27 0.15
N ARG A 78 14.62 3.34 1.20
CA ARG A 78 15.82 2.50 1.33
C ARG A 78 15.52 1.03 1.63
N ALA A 79 14.33 0.71 2.13
CA ALA A 79 13.91 -0.68 2.34
C ALA A 79 13.43 -1.35 1.04
N LEU A 80 13.10 -0.56 0.01
CA LEU A 80 12.70 -1.08 -1.30
C LEU A 80 13.92 -1.50 -2.12
N ASP A 81 13.71 -2.54 -2.94
CA ASP A 81 14.71 -3.05 -3.88
C ASP A 81 15.18 -1.98 -4.89
N ASP A 82 16.47 -1.98 -5.22
CA ASP A 82 17.05 -0.99 -6.11
C ASP A 82 16.64 -1.14 -7.59
N SER A 83 15.93 -2.21 -7.94
CA SER A 83 15.29 -2.36 -9.25
C SER A 83 14.14 -1.38 -9.48
N TYR A 84 13.56 -0.82 -8.42
CA TYR A 84 12.55 0.23 -8.56
C TYR A 84 13.17 1.53 -9.07
N THR A 85 12.52 2.14 -10.05
CA THR A 85 12.96 3.44 -10.57
C THR A 85 12.70 4.53 -9.51
N ARG A 86 13.74 5.29 -9.18
CA ARG A 86 13.68 6.40 -8.22
C ARG A 86 13.72 7.73 -8.96
N VAL A 87 12.74 8.60 -8.70
CA VAL A 87 12.71 9.98 -9.20
C VAL A 87 12.94 10.92 -8.01
N THR A 88 14.11 11.57 -7.96
CA THR A 88 14.53 12.42 -6.84
C THR A 88 14.61 13.91 -7.18
N GLU A 89 14.49 14.26 -8.47
CA GLU A 89 14.48 15.64 -8.97
C GLU A 89 13.19 15.85 -9.77
N ILE A 90 12.46 16.93 -9.48
CA ILE A 90 11.21 17.32 -10.13
C ILE A 90 11.36 18.74 -10.69
#